data_AF-A0A2K3JZP9-F1
#
_entry.id   AF-A0A2K3JZP9-F1
#
_cell.length_a   1.000
_cell.length_b   1.000
_cell.length_c   1.000
_cell.angle_alpha   90.00
_cell.angle_beta   90.00
_cell.angle_gamma   90.00
#
_symmetry.space_group_name_H-M   'P 1'
#
loop_
_entity.id
_entity.type
_entity.pdbx_description
1 polymer ?
#
loop_
_entity_poly.entity_id
_entity_poly.type
_entity_poly.pdbx_seq_one_letter_code
_entity_poly.pdbx_strand_id
1 'polypeptide(L)'
;MSTASCQKLFELGTKIIGVGRNYAAHAKELGNAVPKAPVLFLKPTSSYLKNGGTIEIPHTENSLHHEVELAVVIAKKARDVPESSAMDYVA
;
A
#
# COMPACT_ATOMS: atom_id res chain seq x y z
N MET A 1 13.52 -11.09 -4.21
CA MET A 1 12.16 -11.56 -4.59
C MET A 1 12.22 -12.10 -6.01
N SER A 2 11.75 -13.33 -6.25
CA SER A 2 11.67 -13.82 -7.62
C SER A 2 10.53 -13.12 -8.35
N THR A 3 10.67 -12.93 -9.66
CA THR A 3 9.64 -12.40 -10.57
C THR A 3 8.29 -13.14 -10.44
N ALA A 4 8.31 -14.40 -10.01
CA ALA A 4 7.11 -15.21 -9.78
C ALA A 4 6.22 -14.71 -8.62
N SER A 5 6.81 -14.11 -7.57
CA SER A 5 6.04 -13.62 -6.41
C SER A 5 5.19 -12.39 -6.74
N CYS A 6 5.76 -11.45 -7.49
CA CYS A 6 5.03 -10.25 -7.94
C CYS A 6 3.97 -10.58 -8.98
N GLN A 7 4.22 -11.54 -9.87
CA GLN A 7 3.24 -11.96 -10.87
C GLN A 7 1.95 -12.49 -10.21
N LYS A 8 2.09 -13.34 -9.19
CA LYS A 8 0.95 -13.88 -8.42
C LYS A 8 0.16 -12.80 -7.69
N LEU A 9 0.80 -11.71 -7.26
CA LEU A 9 0.11 -10.58 -6.61
C LEU A 9 -0.91 -9.94 -7.55
N PHE A 10 -0.54 -9.70 -8.81
CA PHE A 10 -1.44 -9.10 -9.80
C PHE A 10 -2.59 -10.02 -10.22
N GLU A 11 -2.38 -11.34 -10.17
CA GLU A 11 -3.36 -12.34 -10.61
C GLU A 11 -4.32 -12.78 -9.48
N LEU A 12 -3.81 -12.87 -8.24
CA LEU A 12 -4.53 -13.47 -7.10
C LEU A 12 -4.75 -12.49 -5.94
N GLY A 13 -4.14 -11.30 -6.00
CA GLY A 13 -4.33 -10.27 -4.99
C GLY A 13 -5.80 -9.88 -4.88
N THR A 14 -6.31 -9.80 -3.65
CA THR A 14 -7.74 -9.54 -3.40
C THR A 14 -8.02 -8.17 -2.79
N LYS A 15 -7.01 -7.52 -2.22
CA LYS A 15 -7.14 -6.26 -1.48
C LYS A 15 -5.81 -5.54 -1.39
N ILE A 16 -5.86 -4.21 -1.37
CA ILE A 16 -4.74 -3.32 -1.11
C ILE A 16 -5.16 -2.44 0.06
N ILE A 17 -4.32 -2.37 1.10
CA ILE A 17 -4.53 -1.55 2.29
C ILE A 17 -3.37 -0.55 2.36
N GLY A 18 -3.68 0.74 2.36
CA GLY A 18 -2.69 1.81 2.54
C GLY A 18 -2.68 2.32 3.99
N VAL A 19 -1.53 2.84 4.42
CA VAL A 19 -1.32 3.41 5.75
C VAL A 19 -0.90 4.87 5.64
N GLY A 20 -1.83 5.78 5.91
CA GLY A 20 -1.57 7.21 5.85
C GLY A 20 -0.75 7.71 7.03
N ARG A 21 0.09 8.72 6.78
CA ARG A 21 0.85 9.48 7.79
C ARG A 21 1.82 8.63 8.62
N ASN A 22 2.40 7.59 8.03
CA ASN A 22 3.35 6.69 8.70
C ASN A 22 4.81 7.23 8.72
N TYR A 23 5.06 8.41 8.14
CA TYR A 23 6.33 9.12 8.21
C TYR A 23 6.12 10.48 8.88
N ALA A 24 6.76 10.71 10.03
CA ALA A 24 6.54 11.91 10.85
C ALA A 24 6.88 13.21 10.11
N ALA A 25 7.89 13.21 9.24
CA ALA A 25 8.24 14.36 8.41
C ALA A 25 7.13 14.72 7.41
N HIS A 26 6.56 13.72 6.74
CA HIS A 26 5.47 13.91 5.79
C HIS A 26 4.16 14.35 6.46
N ALA A 27 3.86 13.85 7.67
CA ALA A 27 2.73 14.34 8.45
C ALA A 27 2.85 15.85 8.74
N LYS A 28 4.06 16.31 9.08
CA LYS A 28 4.34 17.74 9.35
C LYS A 28 4.26 18.60 8.09
N GLU A 29 4.74 18.11 6.95
CA GLU A 29 4.67 18.79 5.64
C GLU A 29 3.23 19.18 5.29
N LEU A 30 2.28 18.28 5.52
CA LEU A 30 0.86 18.50 5.26
C LEU A 30 0.13 19.27 6.38
N GLY A 31 0.86 19.82 7.35
CA GLY A 31 0.29 20.55 8.50
C GLY A 31 -0.53 19.68 9.45
N ASN A 32 -0.31 18.36 9.44
CA ASN A 32 -1.11 17.40 10.20
C ASN A 32 -0.39 16.92 11.47
N ALA A 33 -1.17 16.61 12.51
CA ALA A 33 -0.65 15.90 13.67
C ALA A 33 -0.34 14.43 13.31
N VAL A 34 0.70 13.86 13.94
CA VAL A 34 0.96 12.43 13.88
C VAL A 34 -0.17 11.71 14.62
N PRO A 35 -0.91 10.81 13.96
CA PRO A 35 -2.06 10.16 14.58
C PRO A 35 -1.61 9.13 15.62
N LYS A 36 -2.44 8.91 16.65
CA LYS A 36 -2.17 7.90 17.71
C LYS A 36 -2.39 6.46 17.24
N ALA A 37 -3.13 6.28 16.16
CA ALA A 37 -3.38 5.01 15.51
C ALA A 37 -3.25 5.20 13.98
N PRO A 38 -2.88 4.14 13.23
CA PRO A 38 -2.71 4.26 11.78
C PRO A 38 -4.01 4.66 11.07
N VAL A 39 -3.91 5.56 10.08
CA VAL A 39 -5.02 5.87 9.18
C VAL A 39 -5.01 4.83 8.07
N LEU A 40 -6.09 4.06 7.95
CA LEU A 40 -6.21 3.01 6.94
C LEU A 40 -7.15 3.41 5.82
N PHE A 41 -6.80 3.07 4.59
CA PHE A 41 -7.66 3.21 3.42
C PHE A 41 -7.48 2.01 2.47
N LEU A 42 -8.41 1.86 1.53
CA LEU A 42 -8.40 0.78 0.56
C LEU A 42 -8.13 1.29 -0.85
N LYS A 43 -7.46 0.46 -1.65
CA LYS A 43 -7.46 0.60 -3.12
C LYS A 43 -8.01 -0.68 -3.75
N PRO A 44 -8.78 -0.59 -4.84
CA PRO A 44 -9.28 -1.76 -5.54
C PRO A 44 -8.12 -2.46 -6.29
N THR A 45 -8.24 -3.76 -6.54
CA THR A 45 -7.24 -4.50 -7.32
C THR A 45 -7.13 -4.01 -8.77
N SER A 46 -8.16 -3.35 -9.29
CA SER A 46 -8.12 -2.65 -10.59
C SER A 46 -7.18 -1.46 -10.62
N SER A 47 -6.68 -0.97 -9.48
CA SER A 47 -5.69 0.13 -9.45
C SER A 47 -4.24 -0.34 -9.61
N TYR A 48 -4.00 -1.64 -9.73
CA TYR A 48 -2.66 -2.15 -9.97
C TYR A 48 -2.16 -1.73 -11.37
N LEU A 49 -0.94 -1.22 -11.42
CA LEU A 49 -0.22 -0.95 -12.66
C LEU A 49 1.09 -1.72 -12.66
N LYS A 50 1.31 -2.53 -13.70
CA LYS A 50 2.56 -3.29 -13.85
C LYS A 50 3.70 -2.35 -14.23
N ASN A 51 4.93 -2.73 -13.90
CA ASN A 51 6.11 -1.97 -14.30
C ASN A 51 6.13 -1.75 -15.82
N GLY A 52 6.46 -0.52 -16.24
CA GLY A 52 6.38 -0.09 -17.64
C GLY A 52 4.98 0.31 -18.12
N GLY A 53 3.95 0.22 -17.27
CA GLY A 53 2.62 0.75 -17.58
C GLY A 53 2.54 2.27 -17.49
N THR A 54 1.52 2.85 -18.13
CA THR A 54 1.24 4.29 -18.12
C THR A 54 0.28 4.64 -17.00
N ILE A 55 0.59 5.68 -16.23
CA ILE A 55 -0.32 6.23 -15.21
C ILE A 55 -1.41 7.04 -15.92
N GLU A 56 -2.67 6.63 -15.75
CA GLU A 56 -3.82 7.37 -16.24
C GLU A 56 -4.21 8.48 -15.24
N ILE A 57 -4.20 9.73 -15.69
CA ILE A 57 -4.58 10.87 -14.85
C ILE A 57 -6.10 11.06 -14.94
N PRO A 58 -6.84 11.06 -13.81
CA PRO A 58 -8.27 11.31 -13.83
C PRO A 58 -8.61 12.67 -14.45
N HIS A 59 -9.59 12.70 -15.35
CA HIS A 59 -9.95 13.90 -16.13
C HIS A 59 -10.32 15.14 -15.29
N THR A 60 -10.70 14.95 -14.02
CA THR A 60 -11.17 16.02 -13.13
C THR A 60 -10.10 16.58 -12.19
N GLU A 61 -8.89 16.03 -12.20
CA GLU A 61 -7.83 16.38 -11.26
C GLU A 61 -6.84 17.38 -11.86
N ASN A 62 -6.77 18.59 -11.29
CA ASN A 62 -5.75 19.59 -11.63
C ASN A 62 -4.45 19.40 -10.82
N SER A 63 -4.41 18.44 -9.88
CA SER A 63 -3.31 18.26 -8.94
C SER A 63 -3.13 16.77 -8.57
N LEU A 64 -2.33 16.05 -9.36
CA LEU A 64 -1.92 14.68 -9.06
C LEU A 64 -0.56 14.66 -8.35
N HIS A 65 -0.48 13.95 -7.22
CA HIS A 65 0.73 13.86 -6.39
C HIS A 65 1.30 12.44 -6.46
N HIS A 66 2.62 12.33 -6.35
CA HIS A 66 3.29 11.04 -6.26
C HIS A 66 3.64 10.70 -4.81
N GLU A 67 3.39 9.47 -4.39
CA GLU A 67 3.79 8.95 -3.08
C GLU A 67 4.56 7.65 -3.29
N VAL A 68 5.81 7.61 -2.81
CA VAL A 68 6.64 6.41 -2.82
C VAL A 68 6.48 5.72 -1.47
N GLU A 69 5.94 4.51 -1.48
CA GLU A 69 5.70 3.71 -0.29
C GLU A 69 6.36 2.33 -0.39
N LEU A 70 6.72 1.75 0.76
CA LEU A 70 7.14 0.36 0.84
C LEU A 70 5.91 -0.55 0.87
N ALA A 71 5.80 -1.44 -0.12
CA ALA A 71 4.75 -2.46 -0.13
C ALA A 71 5.18 -3.71 0.64
N VAL A 72 4.29 -4.22 1.51
CA VAL A 72 4.45 -5.51 2.20
C VAL A 72 3.40 -6.48 1.66
N VAL A 73 3.86 -7.58 1.08
CA VAL A 73 2.98 -8.61 0.51
C VAL A 73 2.68 -9.67 1.56
N ILE A 74 1.39 -9.89 1.82
CA ILE A 74 0.92 -10.89 2.79
C ILE A 74 0.56 -12.19 2.07
N ALA A 75 1.33 -13.25 2.31
CA ALA A 75 1.19 -14.54 1.61
C ALA A 75 0.24 -15.53 2.31
N LYS A 76 -0.09 -15.30 3.59
CA LYS A 76 -0.91 -16.20 4.41
C LYS A 76 -2.15 -15.48 4.93
N LYS A 77 -3.25 -16.21 5.12
CA LYS A 77 -4.46 -15.65 5.75
C LYS A 77 -4.15 -15.23 7.19
N ALA A 78 -4.17 -13.92 7.45
CA ALA A 78 -3.96 -13.33 8.77
C ALA A 78 -5.29 -12.93 9.39
N ARG A 79 -5.45 -13.18 10.69
CA ARG A 79 -6.57 -12.71 11.51
C ARG A 79 -6.07 -12.59 12.95
N ASP A 80 -6.26 -11.41 13.56
CA ASP A 80 -5.93 -11.15 14.96
C ASP A 80 -4.50 -11.62 15.35
N VAL A 81 -3.52 -11.36 14.46
CA VAL A 81 -2.14 -11.84 14.58
C VAL A 81 -1.37 -10.99 15.60
N PRO A 82 -0.69 -11.60 16.60
CA PRO A 82 0.19 -10.87 17.50
C PRO A 82 1.37 -10.22 16.76
N GLU A 83 1.81 -9.05 17.23
CA GLU A 83 2.94 -8.31 16.65
C GLU A 83 4.20 -9.17 16.51
N SER A 84 4.52 -9.96 17.53
CA SER A 84 5.70 -10.83 17.56
C SER A 84 5.74 -11.89 16.46
N SER A 85 4.60 -12.20 15.84
CA SER A 85 4.47 -13.22 14.79
C SER A 85 4.08 -12.63 13.44
N ALA A 86 3.98 -11.29 13.32
CA ALA A 86 3.52 -10.64 12.10
C ALA A 86 4.40 -10.96 10.88
N MET A 87 5.72 -11.05 11.09
CA MET A 87 6.68 -11.34 10.01
C MET A 87 6.52 -12.73 9.41
N ASP A 88 5.91 -13.69 10.12
CA ASP A 88 5.67 -15.05 9.62
C ASP A 88 4.64 -15.10 8.47
N TYR A 89 3.89 -14.00 8.27
CA TYR A 89 2.85 -13.86 7.25
C TYR A 89 3.33 -13.10 6.00
N VAL A 90 4.52 -12.51 6.04
CA VAL A 90 5.12 -11.75 4.93
C VAL A 90 5.76 -12.72 3.93
N ALA A 91 5.62 -12.42 2.63
CA ALA A 91 6.11 -13.21 1.50
C ALA A 91 7.60 -13.06 1.20
#